data_AF-A0A537WTH8-F1
#
_entry.id   AF-A0A537WTH8-F1
#
_cell.length_a   1.000
_cell.length_b   1.000
_cell.length_c   1.000
_cell.angle_alpha   90.00
_cell.angle_beta   90.00
_cell.angle_gamma   90.00
#
_symmetry.space_group_name_H-M   'P 1'
#
loop_
_entity.id
_entity.type
_entity.pdbx_description
1 polymer ?
#
loop_
_entity_poly.entity_id
_entity_poly.type
_entity_poly.pdbx_seq_one_letter_code
_entity_poly.pdbx_strand_id
1 'polypeptide(L)'
;MRLGVVLEAFLDRALEDILDLLAQSAPGVTDLEVGVGGLAPHPHCDVATLLEDPTARTRWLDGIEGRGFRVSALNVSGNPLDPDADTARRHDAELRDAIRLAAQLGVNCVVAMAGCPAGVPGDRTAHFDAGGWLPYLKGVFERRWEDEVAPYWSELSEFARREHPALRICFELHPGTYAYNLETFERLAALGDNLAANLDPSHLFWQQMDPLAVGERLSKIGHAHAKDVVFNPGLLALNGLLDHRWSPDDPDAPWTFAVVGRGHPREWWASFLGMLATRGVETISIEHEDPTVPAERGVADAAHVAAEDVPLRLLGGVGIAVALPQEPLLHRVYNDIDFITARGKGPEVVEVFERLDYEGDRQFNRLNGHRRLLFYDRANDRRVDVFVGKFEMCHTWPLEQRLATTDRTIPLADLLLTKLQVFAINDKDQRDIVNLVHGRPLADGDDDGIDADYIARLCAADWGLWRTVTMNIERTRGALARYELSPEHEAIVVARLDDLRRRIDGEPKSTKWKLRARVGERVQWYEEPEEVG
;
A
#
# COMPACT_ATOMS: atom_id res chain seq x y z
N MET A 1 8.79 -9.35 0.08
CA MET A 1 9.05 -8.79 1.42
C MET A 1 7.83 -9.09 2.29
N ARG A 2 7.99 -9.31 3.58
CA ARG A 2 6.88 -9.56 4.53
C ARG A 2 6.45 -8.25 5.17
N LEU A 3 5.18 -8.16 5.54
CA LEU A 3 4.63 -7.02 6.24
C LEU A 3 4.54 -7.36 7.73
N GLY A 4 5.10 -6.49 8.55
CA GLY A 4 5.01 -6.57 10.00
C GLY A 4 4.35 -5.37 10.63
N VAL A 5 4.27 -5.38 11.96
CA VAL A 5 3.77 -4.25 12.76
C VAL A 5 4.59 -4.11 14.03
N VAL A 6 4.86 -2.86 14.44
CA VAL A 6 5.45 -2.54 15.74
C VAL A 6 4.34 -2.58 16.80
N LEU A 7 4.49 -3.43 17.82
CA LEU A 7 3.44 -3.66 18.81
C LEU A 7 3.15 -2.49 19.75
N GLU A 8 3.99 -1.45 19.73
CA GLU A 8 3.78 -0.21 20.51
C GLU A 8 2.49 0.52 20.17
N ALA A 9 1.91 0.26 18.98
CA ALA A 9 0.60 0.79 18.62
C ALA A 9 -0.56 0.22 19.48
N PHE A 10 -0.32 -0.87 20.23
CA PHE A 10 -1.35 -1.63 20.96
C PHE A 10 -0.98 -1.93 22.43
N LEU A 11 -0.30 -1.00 23.10
CA LEU A 11 0.12 -1.16 24.51
C LEU A 11 -1.05 -1.35 25.49
N ASP A 12 -2.27 -1.02 25.09
CA ASP A 12 -3.50 -1.15 25.88
C ASP A 12 -4.08 -2.57 25.87
N ARG A 13 -3.47 -3.53 25.16
CA ARG A 13 -4.02 -4.87 24.91
C ARG A 13 -3.06 -6.00 25.24
N ALA A 14 -3.64 -7.16 25.57
CA ALA A 14 -2.89 -8.40 25.68
C ALA A 14 -2.41 -8.87 24.31
N LEU A 15 -1.28 -9.59 24.27
CA LEU A 15 -0.67 -10.06 23.02
C LEU A 15 -1.66 -10.88 22.19
N GLU A 16 -2.38 -11.82 22.83
CA GLU A 16 -3.34 -12.68 22.14
C GLU A 16 -4.46 -11.90 21.45
N ASP A 17 -4.99 -10.86 22.11
CA ASP A 17 -6.05 -10.01 21.55
C ASP A 17 -5.53 -9.21 20.35
N ILE A 18 -4.26 -8.80 20.37
CA ILE A 18 -3.62 -8.10 19.25
C ILE A 18 -3.48 -9.02 18.03
N LEU A 19 -3.03 -10.26 18.25
CA LEU A 19 -2.87 -11.24 17.17
C LEU A 19 -4.22 -11.58 16.52
N ASP A 20 -5.25 -11.78 17.33
CA ASP A 20 -6.60 -12.07 16.85
C ASP A 20 -7.20 -10.86 16.09
N LEU A 21 -6.92 -9.63 16.55
CA LEU A 21 -7.28 -8.39 15.86
C LEU A 21 -6.57 -8.28 14.50
N LEU A 22 -5.25 -8.42 14.45
CA LEU A 22 -4.45 -8.30 13.23
C LEU A 22 -4.86 -9.32 12.18
N ALA A 23 -5.12 -10.56 12.59
CA ALA A 23 -5.60 -11.61 11.68
C ALA A 23 -6.94 -11.24 11.01
N GLN A 24 -7.78 -10.44 11.68
CA GLN A 24 -9.08 -10.00 11.16
C GLN A 24 -8.99 -8.71 10.35
N SER A 25 -8.27 -7.71 10.85
CA SER A 25 -8.26 -6.35 10.28
C SER A 25 -7.14 -6.12 9.27
N ALA A 26 -6.04 -6.87 9.36
CA ALA A 26 -4.85 -6.70 8.52
C ALA A 26 -4.22 -8.07 8.19
N PRO A 27 -4.93 -8.98 7.50
CA PRO A 27 -4.48 -10.37 7.28
C PRO A 27 -3.17 -10.51 6.47
N GLY A 28 -2.71 -9.43 5.82
CA GLY A 28 -1.40 -9.38 5.17
C GLY A 28 -0.22 -9.17 6.13
N VAL A 29 -0.47 -8.76 7.38
CA VAL A 29 0.53 -8.61 8.43
C VAL A 29 0.83 -9.96 9.04
N THR A 30 2.06 -10.45 8.89
CA THR A 30 2.50 -11.77 9.38
C THR A 30 3.67 -11.71 10.35
N ASP A 31 4.31 -10.55 10.46
CA ASP A 31 5.54 -10.37 11.21
C ASP A 31 5.30 -9.36 12.36
N LEU A 32 5.96 -9.57 13.48
CA LEU A 32 5.84 -8.75 14.68
C LEU A 32 7.20 -8.18 15.05
N GLU A 33 7.22 -6.88 15.26
CA GLU A 33 8.31 -6.20 15.93
C GLU A 33 7.90 -5.91 17.37
N VAL A 34 8.65 -6.50 18.31
CA VAL A 34 8.25 -6.55 19.71
C VAL A 34 9.20 -5.70 20.55
N GLY A 35 8.67 -4.73 21.28
CA GLY A 35 9.44 -3.96 22.25
C GLY A 35 10.00 -4.85 23.36
N VAL A 36 11.27 -4.66 23.72
CA VAL A 36 12.00 -5.45 24.73
C VAL A 36 12.90 -4.62 25.65
N GLY A 37 12.83 -3.28 25.63
CA GLY A 37 13.62 -2.44 26.54
C GLY A 37 13.97 -1.07 25.98
N GLY A 38 14.79 -0.33 26.73
CA GLY A 38 15.16 1.04 26.40
C GLY A 38 13.99 2.01 26.63
N LEU A 39 13.62 2.71 25.57
CA LEU A 39 12.43 3.55 25.45
C LEU A 39 11.24 2.75 24.91
N ALA A 40 11.46 1.61 24.25
CA ALA A 40 10.42 0.74 23.71
C ALA A 40 9.70 -0.01 24.84
N PRO A 41 8.41 0.24 25.10
CA PRO A 41 7.67 -0.47 26.13
C PRO A 41 7.48 -1.95 25.75
N HIS A 42 7.57 -2.84 26.73
CA HIS A 42 7.57 -4.29 26.49
C HIS A 42 6.50 -5.09 27.27
N PRO A 43 5.23 -4.65 27.36
CA PRO A 43 4.21 -5.40 28.08
C PRO A 43 3.91 -6.77 27.44
N HIS A 44 4.27 -6.95 26.17
CA HIS A 44 4.04 -8.16 25.39
C HIS A 44 5.20 -9.17 25.46
N CYS A 45 6.31 -8.81 26.10
CA CYS A 45 7.51 -9.65 26.22
C CYS A 45 8.17 -9.49 27.60
N ASP A 46 8.06 -10.50 28.45
CA ASP A 46 8.78 -10.54 29.73
C ASP A 46 10.21 -11.07 29.51
N VAL A 47 11.10 -10.16 29.10
CA VAL A 47 12.48 -10.45 28.70
C VAL A 47 13.24 -11.26 29.76
N ALA A 48 13.13 -10.88 31.02
CA ALA A 48 13.82 -11.55 32.13
C ALA A 48 13.36 -13.01 32.25
N THR A 49 12.04 -13.24 32.27
CA THR A 49 11.48 -14.60 32.32
C THR A 49 11.87 -15.41 31.08
N LEU A 50 11.80 -14.81 29.88
CA LEU A 50 12.10 -15.52 28.64
C LEU A 50 13.58 -15.87 28.48
N LEU A 51 14.50 -15.10 29.09
CA LEU A 51 15.93 -15.43 29.12
C LEU A 51 16.24 -16.61 30.06
N GLU A 52 15.53 -16.71 31.18
CA GLU A 52 15.79 -17.70 32.23
C GLU A 52 15.04 -19.02 32.05
N ASP A 53 13.80 -19.00 31.54
CA ASP A 53 12.93 -20.17 31.44
C ASP A 53 12.67 -20.59 29.97
N PRO A 54 13.33 -21.67 29.49
CA PRO A 54 13.09 -22.23 28.16
C PRO A 54 11.63 -22.65 27.90
N THR A 55 10.90 -23.04 28.94
CA THR A 55 9.50 -23.45 28.83
C THR A 55 8.59 -22.25 28.61
N ALA A 56 8.83 -21.15 29.35
CA ALA A 56 8.14 -19.89 29.12
C ALA A 56 8.42 -19.35 27.71
N ARG A 57 9.68 -19.39 27.28
CA ARG A 57 10.11 -18.98 25.94
C ARG A 57 9.43 -19.79 24.83
N THR A 58 9.41 -21.11 24.94
CA THR A 58 8.75 -21.98 23.95
C THR A 58 7.25 -21.69 23.90
N ARG A 59 6.58 -21.60 25.05
CA ARG A 59 5.14 -21.28 25.12
C ARG A 59 4.80 -19.93 24.53
N TRP A 60 5.62 -18.91 24.76
CA TRP A 60 5.43 -17.57 24.20
C TRP A 60 5.55 -17.59 22.68
N LEU A 61 6.60 -18.24 22.15
CA LEU A 61 6.80 -18.37 20.70
C LEU A 61 5.70 -19.21 20.04
N ASP A 62 5.34 -20.36 20.61
CA ASP A 62 4.24 -21.22 20.13
C ASP A 62 2.90 -20.47 20.09
N GLY A 63 2.66 -19.57 21.04
CA GLY A 63 1.44 -18.74 21.08
C GLY A 63 1.33 -17.77 19.90
N ILE A 64 2.47 -17.26 19.44
CA ILE A 64 2.61 -16.38 18.26
C ILE A 64 2.51 -17.20 16.97
N GLU A 65 3.34 -18.24 16.84
CA GLU A 65 3.41 -19.09 15.64
C GLU A 65 2.12 -19.88 15.41
N GLY A 66 1.45 -20.33 16.47
CA GLY A 66 0.17 -21.03 16.41
C GLY A 66 -0.97 -20.19 15.82
N ARG A 67 -0.81 -18.86 15.77
CA ARG A 67 -1.73 -17.92 15.12
C ARG A 67 -1.26 -17.46 13.73
N GLY A 68 -0.16 -18.04 13.22
CA GLY A 68 0.38 -17.72 11.90
C GLY A 68 1.33 -16.52 11.87
N PHE A 69 1.74 -15.99 13.02
CA PHE A 69 2.66 -14.85 13.12
C PHE A 69 4.10 -15.29 13.36
N ARG A 70 5.04 -14.37 13.15
CA ARG A 70 6.47 -14.53 13.44
C ARG A 70 7.01 -13.30 14.13
N VAL A 71 8.07 -13.46 14.94
CA VAL A 71 8.83 -12.32 15.45
C VAL A 71 9.92 -11.99 14.43
N SER A 72 9.82 -10.84 13.77
CA SER A 72 10.80 -10.39 12.78
C SER A 72 11.95 -9.61 13.42
N ALA A 73 11.66 -8.84 14.47
CA ALA A 73 12.63 -8.01 15.16
C ALA A 73 12.27 -7.84 16.64
N LEU A 74 13.31 -7.66 17.46
CA LEU A 74 13.16 -7.15 18.83
C LEU A 74 13.55 -5.66 18.84
N ASN A 75 12.68 -4.79 19.32
CA ASN A 75 12.93 -3.35 19.41
C ASN A 75 13.40 -2.97 20.82
N VAL A 76 14.59 -2.38 20.90
CA VAL A 76 15.23 -1.91 22.13
C VAL A 76 15.81 -0.51 21.91
N SER A 77 15.08 0.33 21.18
CA SER A 77 15.44 1.73 20.94
C SER A 77 15.68 2.45 22.26
N GLY A 78 16.83 3.09 22.41
CA GLY A 78 17.26 3.67 23.68
C GLY A 78 18.59 4.40 23.58
N ASN A 79 19.08 4.88 24.71
CA ASN A 79 20.34 5.62 24.80
C ASN A 79 21.34 4.90 25.73
N PRO A 80 22.14 3.94 25.23
CA PRO A 80 23.20 3.32 26.03
C PRO A 80 24.40 4.25 26.28
N LEU A 81 24.42 5.40 25.60
CA LEU A 81 25.43 6.45 25.76
C LEU A 81 24.87 7.63 26.56
N ASP A 82 23.82 7.42 27.35
CA ASP A 82 23.18 8.50 28.09
C ASP A 82 24.15 9.18 29.08
N PRO A 83 24.15 10.51 29.17
CA PRO A 83 24.97 11.21 30.17
C PRO A 83 24.59 10.87 31.61
N ASP A 84 23.34 10.47 31.84
CA ASP A 84 22.94 9.87 33.10
C ASP A 84 23.40 8.41 33.18
N ALA A 85 24.39 8.16 34.05
CA ALA A 85 25.05 6.88 34.14
C ALA A 85 24.13 5.71 34.56
N ASP A 86 23.04 5.97 35.29
CA ASP A 86 22.04 4.94 35.63
C ASP A 86 21.23 4.57 34.39
N THR A 87 20.80 5.56 33.63
CA THR A 87 20.09 5.38 32.35
C THR A 87 20.96 4.64 31.33
N ALA A 88 22.20 5.07 31.13
CA ALA A 88 23.14 4.40 30.21
C ALA A 88 23.36 2.93 30.58
N ARG A 89 23.61 2.62 31.86
CA ARG A 89 23.79 1.23 32.32
C ARG A 89 22.56 0.37 32.09
N ARG A 90 21.37 0.92 32.34
CA ARG A 90 20.12 0.19 32.14
C ARG A 90 19.88 -0.09 30.66
N HIS A 91 20.04 0.90 29.79
CA HIS A 91 19.86 0.73 28.34
C HIS A 91 20.93 -0.18 27.70
N ASP A 92 22.20 -0.13 28.15
CA ASP A 92 23.22 -1.11 27.71
C ASP A 92 22.86 -2.54 28.15
N ALA A 93 22.41 -2.72 29.40
CA ALA A 93 22.00 -4.03 29.88
C ALA A 93 20.81 -4.59 29.10
N GLU A 94 19.76 -3.80 28.89
CA GLU A 94 18.57 -4.16 28.12
C GLU A 94 18.92 -4.48 26.65
N LEU A 95 19.80 -3.71 26.02
CA LEU A 95 20.28 -3.99 24.65
C LEU A 95 21.07 -5.32 24.58
N ARG A 96 21.94 -5.60 25.55
CA ARG A 96 22.66 -6.88 25.62
C ARG A 96 21.73 -8.06 25.88
N ASP A 97 20.70 -7.86 26.70
CA ASP A 97 19.68 -8.86 26.99
C ASP A 97 18.79 -9.12 25.77
N ALA A 98 18.43 -8.08 25.00
CA ALA A 98 17.75 -8.22 23.73
C ALA A 98 18.57 -9.05 22.73
N ILE A 99 19.88 -8.80 22.63
CA ILE A 99 20.80 -9.59 21.78
C ILE A 99 20.82 -11.07 22.20
N ARG A 100 20.90 -11.36 23.51
CA ARG A 100 20.87 -12.74 24.03
C ARG A 100 19.52 -13.40 23.77
N LEU A 101 18.43 -12.68 24.01
CA LEU A 101 17.08 -13.19 23.78
C LEU A 101 16.85 -13.48 22.30
N ALA A 102 17.29 -12.58 21.41
CA ALA A 102 17.27 -12.78 19.97
C ALA A 102 17.99 -14.08 19.56
N ALA A 103 19.16 -14.34 20.14
CA ALA A 103 19.89 -15.61 19.94
C ALA A 103 19.08 -16.84 20.37
N GLN A 104 18.39 -16.76 21.52
CA GLN A 104 17.59 -17.85 22.07
C GLN A 104 16.26 -18.07 21.32
N LEU A 105 15.71 -17.02 20.70
CA LEU A 105 14.51 -17.06 19.88
C LEU A 105 14.80 -17.38 18.41
N GLY A 106 16.05 -17.25 17.96
CA GLY A 106 16.41 -17.36 16.54
C GLY A 106 16.00 -16.15 15.70
N VAL A 107 15.84 -14.99 16.34
CA VAL A 107 15.49 -13.71 15.67
C VAL A 107 16.78 -13.02 15.24
N ASN A 108 16.93 -12.75 13.94
CA ASN A 108 18.17 -12.21 13.38
C ASN A 108 18.22 -10.67 13.35
N CYS A 109 17.25 -9.97 13.92
CA CYS A 109 17.17 -8.51 13.90
C CYS A 109 16.88 -7.93 15.29
N VAL A 110 17.72 -6.99 15.72
CA VAL A 110 17.46 -6.11 16.86
C VAL A 110 17.41 -4.68 16.35
N VAL A 111 16.29 -3.98 16.55
CA VAL A 111 16.16 -2.54 16.26
C VAL A 111 16.67 -1.76 17.46
N ALA A 112 17.53 -0.78 17.20
CA ALA A 112 18.12 0.07 18.24
C ALA A 112 18.33 1.49 17.72
N MET A 113 18.58 2.42 18.63
CA MET A 113 19.04 3.78 18.31
C MET A 113 20.53 3.92 18.64
N ALA A 114 21.21 4.84 17.96
CA ALA A 114 22.66 5.03 18.12
C ALA A 114 23.07 5.66 19.47
N GLY A 115 22.10 6.09 20.27
CA GLY A 115 22.31 6.87 21.49
C GLY A 115 22.76 8.31 21.21
N CYS A 116 22.87 9.10 22.28
CA CYS A 116 23.25 10.52 22.23
C CYS A 116 24.04 10.88 23.49
N PRO A 117 25.37 11.03 23.39
CA PRO A 117 26.22 11.34 24.54
C PRO A 117 26.14 12.82 24.94
N ALA A 118 26.87 13.15 26.01
CA ALA A 118 26.95 14.51 26.54
C ALA A 118 27.71 15.43 25.58
N GLY A 119 27.40 16.73 25.56
CA GLY A 119 28.18 17.69 24.77
C GLY A 119 29.60 17.87 25.33
N VAL A 120 29.71 17.83 26.66
CA VAL A 120 30.95 17.97 27.41
C VAL A 120 31.04 16.95 28.54
N PRO A 121 32.24 16.55 28.98
CA PRO A 121 32.38 15.61 30.07
C PRO A 121 31.73 16.14 31.36
N GLY A 122 30.92 15.30 32.00
CA GLY A 122 30.23 15.62 33.26
C GLY A 122 28.89 16.33 33.11
N ASP A 123 28.43 16.64 31.88
CA ASP A 123 27.04 17.03 31.65
C ASP A 123 26.10 15.85 31.96
N ARG A 124 24.84 16.15 32.27
CA ARG A 124 23.78 15.16 32.53
C ARG A 124 22.68 15.18 31.49
N THR A 125 22.85 15.98 30.44
CA THR A 125 21.87 16.09 29.34
C THR A 125 22.52 15.66 28.05
N ALA A 126 21.81 14.83 27.28
CA ALA A 126 22.23 14.43 25.95
C ALA A 126 22.38 15.66 25.04
N HIS A 127 23.38 15.64 24.16
CA HIS A 127 23.65 16.75 23.25
C HIS A 127 23.65 16.28 21.80
N PHE A 128 22.54 16.53 21.12
CA PHE A 128 22.41 16.31 19.70
C PHE A 128 23.14 17.41 18.90
N ASP A 129 24.35 17.11 18.43
CA ASP A 129 25.17 18.06 17.67
C ASP A 129 24.79 18.11 16.19
N ALA A 130 23.73 18.86 15.88
CA ALA A 130 23.36 19.22 14.51
C ALA A 130 23.77 20.67 14.15
N GLY A 131 24.64 21.30 14.97
CA GLY A 131 24.89 22.74 14.97
C GLY A 131 26.33 23.15 14.63
N GLY A 132 27.12 22.27 14.00
CA GLY A 132 28.57 22.40 13.85
C GLY A 132 29.12 23.67 13.17
N TRP A 133 28.26 24.53 12.60
CA TRP A 133 28.65 25.86 12.10
C TRP A 133 28.85 26.89 13.23
N LEU A 134 28.34 26.62 14.43
CA LEU A 134 28.47 27.50 15.58
C LEU A 134 29.83 27.29 16.25
N PRO A 135 30.62 28.35 16.49
CA PRO A 135 32.00 28.20 17.01
C PRO A 135 32.11 27.42 18.32
N TYR A 136 31.08 27.46 19.16
CA TYR A 136 31.05 26.78 20.46
C TYR A 136 30.58 25.31 20.38
N LEU A 137 30.01 24.88 19.25
CA LEU A 137 29.66 23.47 18.99
C LEU A 137 30.72 22.75 18.14
N LYS A 138 31.64 23.51 17.53
CA LYS A 138 32.67 22.96 16.65
C LYS A 138 33.45 21.81 17.31
N GLY A 139 33.48 20.68 16.62
CA GLY A 139 34.25 19.49 17.03
C GLY A 139 33.58 18.67 18.14
N VAL A 140 32.37 19.02 18.61
CA VAL A 140 31.67 18.20 19.61
C VAL A 140 31.35 16.84 19.01
N PHE A 141 30.76 16.81 17.82
CA PHE A 141 30.46 15.59 17.07
C PHE A 141 31.68 14.66 16.94
N GLU A 142 32.83 15.16 16.47
CA GLU A 142 34.03 14.35 16.26
C GLU A 142 34.67 13.87 17.56
N ARG A 143 34.70 14.69 18.61
CA ARG A 143 35.22 14.24 19.90
C ARG A 143 34.36 13.11 20.48
N ARG A 144 33.03 13.23 20.40
CA ARG A 144 32.11 12.19 20.88
C ARG A 144 32.18 10.91 20.05
N TRP A 145 32.48 11.02 18.75
CA TRP A 145 32.79 9.87 17.91
C TRP A 145 33.94 9.05 18.50
N GLU A 146 35.07 9.71 18.72
CA GLU A 146 36.34 9.09 19.09
C GLU A 146 36.32 8.57 20.53
N ASP A 147 35.74 9.33 21.45
CA ASP A 147 35.79 9.04 22.88
C ASP A 147 34.74 8.00 23.33
N GLU A 148 33.55 8.00 22.73
CA GLU A 148 32.38 7.27 23.26
C GLU A 148 31.69 6.39 22.23
N VAL A 149 31.26 6.97 21.10
CA VAL A 149 30.36 6.29 20.15
C VAL A 149 31.06 5.14 19.42
N ALA A 150 32.22 5.39 18.81
CA ALA A 150 32.93 4.36 18.05
C ALA A 150 33.46 3.23 18.95
N PRO A 151 34.08 3.50 20.12
CA PRO A 151 34.50 2.44 21.04
C PRO A 151 33.33 1.55 21.51
N TYR A 152 32.22 2.16 21.91
CA TYR A 152 31.04 1.43 22.41
C TYR A 152 30.44 0.53 21.33
N TRP A 153 30.12 1.08 20.16
CA TRP A 153 29.47 0.30 19.10
C TRP A 153 30.40 -0.74 18.48
N SER A 154 31.71 -0.54 18.48
CA SER A 154 32.68 -1.57 18.07
C SER A 154 32.65 -2.77 19.02
N GLU A 155 32.70 -2.53 20.33
CA GLU A 155 32.63 -3.60 21.34
C GLU A 155 31.28 -4.33 21.29
N LEU A 156 30.17 -3.59 21.23
CA LEU A 156 28.85 -4.19 21.19
C LEU A 156 28.62 -4.99 19.91
N SER A 157 29.16 -4.51 18.79
CA SER A 157 29.14 -5.23 17.51
C SER A 157 29.86 -6.58 17.61
N GLU A 158 31.02 -6.64 18.28
CA GLU A 158 31.73 -7.89 18.59
C GLU A 158 30.95 -8.79 19.54
N PHE A 159 30.37 -8.22 20.60
CA PHE A 159 29.50 -8.95 21.53
C PHE A 159 28.33 -9.61 20.80
N ALA A 160 27.59 -8.85 19.99
CA ALA A 160 26.47 -9.36 19.21
C ALA A 160 26.85 -10.51 18.29
N ARG A 161 27.98 -10.41 17.56
CA ARG A 161 28.46 -11.51 16.69
C ARG A 161 28.83 -12.76 17.46
N ARG A 162 29.35 -12.63 18.69
CA ARG A 162 29.67 -13.79 19.53
C ARG A 162 28.42 -14.48 20.05
N GLU A 163 27.43 -13.72 20.51
CA GLU A 163 26.17 -14.27 21.03
C GLU A 163 25.31 -14.86 19.91
N HIS A 164 25.19 -14.16 18.77
CA HIS A 164 24.39 -14.57 17.63
C HIS A 164 25.03 -14.15 16.30
N PRO A 165 25.78 -15.04 15.62
CA PRO A 165 26.55 -14.69 14.42
C PRO A 165 25.74 -14.14 13.23
N ALA A 166 24.45 -14.45 13.16
CA ALA A 166 23.55 -13.99 12.10
C ALA A 166 22.81 -12.69 12.45
N LEU A 167 22.90 -12.22 13.70
CA LEU A 167 22.18 -11.05 14.17
C LEU A 167 22.67 -9.79 13.47
N ARG A 168 21.72 -8.94 13.07
CA ARG A 168 21.96 -7.55 12.70
C ARG A 168 21.41 -6.62 13.78
N ILE A 169 22.18 -5.61 14.14
CA ILE A 169 21.71 -4.44 14.88
C ILE A 169 21.31 -3.40 13.85
N CYS A 170 20.01 -3.11 13.78
CA CYS A 170 19.41 -2.23 12.79
C CYS A 170 19.14 -0.87 13.44
N PHE A 171 19.94 0.13 13.08
CA PHE A 171 19.85 1.49 13.61
C PHE A 171 18.72 2.26 12.97
N GLU A 172 17.76 2.69 13.77
CA GLU A 172 16.79 3.68 13.35
C GLU A 172 17.50 5.03 13.18
N LEU A 173 17.43 5.62 11.99
CA LEU A 173 18.08 6.89 11.67
C LEU A 173 17.25 8.04 12.25
N HIS A 174 17.43 8.29 13.55
CA HIS A 174 16.54 9.14 14.32
C HIS A 174 17.25 10.45 14.76
N PRO A 175 16.71 11.64 14.41
CA PRO A 175 17.22 12.92 14.90
C PRO A 175 17.10 13.03 16.42
N GLY A 176 18.15 13.52 17.08
CA GLY A 176 18.28 13.39 18.53
C GLY A 176 19.22 12.26 18.96
N THR A 177 19.63 11.40 18.02
CA THR A 177 20.67 10.37 18.22
C THR A 177 21.90 10.66 17.37
N TYR A 178 22.98 9.88 17.55
CA TYR A 178 24.21 10.06 16.80
C TYR A 178 24.08 9.70 15.31
N ALA A 179 23.18 8.77 14.96
CA ALA A 179 22.92 8.33 13.59
C ALA A 179 21.55 8.83 13.15
N TYR A 180 21.52 9.81 12.26
CA TYR A 180 20.27 10.47 11.87
C TYR A 180 20.19 10.78 10.37
N ASN A 181 21.21 10.44 9.60
CA ASN A 181 21.24 10.61 8.15
C ASN A 181 22.22 9.62 7.51
N LEU A 182 22.34 9.66 6.18
CA LEU A 182 23.25 8.80 5.41
C LEU A 182 24.70 8.89 5.90
N GLU A 183 25.28 10.10 6.03
CA GLU A 183 26.71 10.26 6.36
C GLU A 183 27.04 9.73 7.76
N THR A 184 26.23 10.09 8.75
CA THR A 184 26.42 9.66 10.14
C THR A 184 26.24 8.16 10.32
N PHE A 185 25.28 7.57 9.60
CA PHE A 185 25.09 6.11 9.60
C PHE A 185 26.27 5.37 8.97
N GLU A 186 26.77 5.82 7.81
CA GLU A 186 27.89 5.13 7.13
C GLU A 186 29.14 5.06 8.02
N ARG A 187 29.35 6.05 8.90
CA ARG A 187 30.43 5.98 9.90
C ARG A 187 30.22 4.83 10.90
N LEU A 188 29.00 4.64 11.40
CA LEU A 188 28.66 3.53 12.30
C LEU A 188 28.71 2.17 11.59
N ALA A 189 28.16 2.08 10.38
CA ALA A 189 28.13 0.85 9.59
C ALA A 189 29.55 0.32 9.26
N ALA A 190 30.56 1.19 9.28
CA ALA A 190 31.97 0.84 9.09
C ALA A 190 32.61 0.16 10.31
N LEU A 191 32.00 0.23 11.49
CA LEU A 191 32.53 -0.40 12.72
C LEU A 191 32.27 -1.91 12.78
N GLY A 192 31.31 -2.43 12.00
CA GLY A 192 31.01 -3.85 11.99
C GLY A 192 30.04 -4.31 10.90
N ASP A 193 30.19 -5.56 10.47
CA ASP A 193 29.39 -6.14 9.38
C ASP A 193 27.94 -6.44 9.76
N ASN A 194 27.66 -6.57 11.04
CA ASN A 194 26.31 -6.74 11.60
C ASN A 194 25.61 -5.42 11.95
N LEU A 195 26.22 -4.27 11.66
CA LEU A 195 25.60 -2.95 11.88
C LEU A 195 24.91 -2.52 10.58
N ALA A 196 23.59 -2.37 10.61
CA ALA A 196 22.75 -2.06 9.46
C ALA A 196 21.75 -0.95 9.81
N ALA A 197 21.08 -0.36 8.81
CA ALA A 197 20.01 0.59 9.05
C ALA A 197 18.67 -0.13 9.27
N ASN A 198 17.87 0.38 10.20
CA ASN A 198 16.42 0.32 10.16
C ASN A 198 15.96 1.57 9.39
N LEU A 199 15.54 1.41 8.13
CA LEU A 199 15.16 2.54 7.29
C LEU A 199 13.69 2.92 7.52
N ASP A 200 13.46 3.89 8.39
CA ASP A 200 12.18 4.58 8.53
C ASP A 200 12.17 5.85 7.66
N PRO A 201 11.30 5.95 6.65
CA PRO A 201 11.23 7.15 5.80
C PRO A 201 10.66 8.37 6.54
N SER A 202 9.93 8.20 7.65
CA SER A 202 9.28 9.30 8.37
C SER A 202 10.28 10.33 8.90
N HIS A 203 11.38 9.86 9.50
CA HIS A 203 12.46 10.72 10.01
C HIS A 203 13.18 11.47 8.90
N LEU A 204 13.30 10.84 7.73
CA LEU A 204 13.91 11.46 6.56
C LEU A 204 12.97 12.51 5.94
N PHE A 205 11.68 12.23 5.87
CA PHE A 205 10.68 13.14 5.30
C PHE A 205 10.67 14.48 6.02
N TRP A 206 10.52 14.48 7.36
CA TRP A 206 10.46 15.73 8.09
C TRP A 206 11.79 16.47 8.07
N GLN A 207 12.92 15.79 7.83
CA GLN A 207 14.21 16.45 7.56
C GLN A 207 14.37 16.97 6.12
N GLN A 208 13.35 16.84 5.27
CA GLN A 208 13.38 17.16 3.83
C GLN A 208 14.45 16.36 3.05
N MET A 209 14.73 15.14 3.51
CA MET A 209 15.57 14.18 2.81
C MET A 209 14.71 13.31 1.89
N ASP A 210 15.33 12.73 0.86
CA ASP A 210 14.69 11.77 -0.04
C ASP A 210 14.99 10.33 0.43
N PRO A 211 14.01 9.59 0.96
CA PRO A 211 14.25 8.23 1.43
C PRO A 211 14.65 7.24 0.34
N LEU A 212 14.24 7.47 -0.92
CA LEU A 212 14.64 6.61 -2.03
C LEU A 212 16.12 6.81 -2.33
N ALA A 213 16.56 8.06 -2.47
CA ALA A 213 17.97 8.38 -2.71
C ALA A 213 18.89 7.95 -1.54
N VAL A 214 18.41 8.06 -0.31
CA VAL A 214 19.13 7.56 0.88
C VAL A 214 19.20 6.03 0.85
N GLY A 215 18.07 5.34 0.66
CA GLY A 215 18.01 3.88 0.60
C GLY A 215 18.87 3.27 -0.51
N GLU A 216 18.96 3.92 -1.67
CA GLU A 216 19.86 3.53 -2.76
C GLU A 216 21.35 3.61 -2.39
N ARG A 217 21.73 4.53 -1.50
CA ARG A 217 23.13 4.82 -1.14
C ARG A 217 23.59 4.17 0.15
N LEU A 218 22.68 3.86 1.08
CA LEU A 218 23.00 3.18 2.33
C LEU A 218 23.74 1.88 2.04
N SER A 219 24.87 1.64 2.72
CA SER A 219 25.69 0.44 2.51
C SER A 219 24.96 -0.83 2.92
N LYS A 220 24.17 -0.77 4.01
CA LYS A 220 23.49 -1.91 4.63
C LYS A 220 22.12 -1.50 5.16
N ILE A 221 21.05 -2.16 4.69
CA ILE A 221 19.70 -2.04 5.25
C ILE A 221 19.31 -3.42 5.77
N GLY A 222 19.04 -3.52 7.07
CA GLY A 222 18.71 -4.78 7.71
C GLY A 222 17.23 -4.93 8.02
N HIS A 223 16.55 -3.80 8.20
CA HIS A 223 15.12 -3.70 8.54
C HIS A 223 14.55 -2.38 8.01
N ALA A 224 13.23 -2.22 8.05
CA ALA A 224 12.58 -0.97 7.67
C ALA A 224 11.27 -0.77 8.43
N HIS A 225 10.88 0.49 8.56
CA HIS A 225 9.57 0.86 9.07
C HIS A 225 8.71 1.49 7.97
N ALA A 226 7.38 1.32 8.09
CA ALA A 226 6.39 2.02 7.29
C ALA A 226 5.66 3.02 8.18
N LYS A 227 6.07 4.29 8.08
CA LYS A 227 5.51 5.43 8.82
C LYS A 227 5.56 6.67 7.93
N ASP A 228 4.51 7.49 7.97
CA ASP A 228 4.34 8.64 7.07
C ASP A 228 4.39 9.96 7.83
N VAL A 229 4.47 11.07 7.09
CA VAL A 229 4.46 12.43 7.64
C VAL A 229 3.54 13.31 6.80
N VAL A 230 2.71 14.12 7.47
CA VAL A 230 1.96 15.21 6.83
C VAL A 230 2.55 16.55 7.24
N PHE A 231 2.60 17.50 6.30
CA PHE A 231 3.05 18.87 6.55
C PHE A 231 1.87 19.83 6.58
N ASN A 232 1.94 20.83 7.46
CA ASN A 232 1.08 22.01 7.41
C ASN A 232 1.85 23.14 6.68
N PRO A 233 1.57 23.44 5.39
CA PRO A 233 2.38 24.38 4.63
C PRO A 233 2.41 25.80 5.23
N GLY A 234 1.30 26.24 5.84
CA GLY A 234 1.20 27.56 6.44
C GLY A 234 2.09 27.70 7.67
N LEU A 235 2.07 26.70 8.56
CA LEU A 235 2.87 26.72 9.78
C LEU A 235 4.33 26.34 9.53
N LEU A 236 4.59 25.46 8.58
CA LEU A 236 5.92 25.14 8.11
C LEU A 236 6.63 26.37 7.53
N ALA A 237 5.93 27.20 6.76
CA ALA A 237 6.48 28.43 6.23
C ALA A 237 6.88 29.44 7.32
N LEU A 238 6.28 29.36 8.51
CA LEU A 238 6.55 30.26 9.64
C LEU A 238 7.62 29.71 10.59
N ASN A 239 7.57 28.42 10.89
CA ASN A 239 8.35 27.79 11.96
C ASN A 239 9.51 26.91 11.45
N GLY A 240 9.47 26.48 10.19
CA GLY A 240 10.41 25.49 9.67
C GLY A 240 10.23 24.11 10.31
N LEU A 241 11.26 23.27 10.20
CA LEU A 241 11.23 21.86 10.61
C LEU A 241 11.63 21.64 12.07
N LEU A 242 12.50 22.52 12.60
CA LEU A 242 13.03 22.43 13.95
C LEU A 242 12.02 23.01 14.94
N ASP A 243 11.12 22.17 15.44
CA ASP A 243 10.13 22.56 16.43
C ASP A 243 10.42 21.92 17.79
N HIS A 244 10.60 22.76 18.81
CA HIS A 244 10.85 22.32 20.18
C HIS A 244 9.55 22.02 20.95
N ARG A 245 8.38 22.33 20.37
CA ARG A 245 7.07 22.24 21.01
C ARG A 245 6.37 20.92 20.75
N TRP A 246 7.09 19.94 20.19
CA TRP A 246 6.47 18.73 19.63
C TRP A 246 5.47 18.10 20.60
N SER A 247 4.23 18.06 20.13
CA SER A 247 3.10 17.41 20.75
C SER A 247 2.34 16.76 19.60
N PRO A 248 2.10 15.44 19.64
CA PRO A 248 1.53 14.71 18.51
C PRO A 248 0.17 15.28 18.10
N ASP A 249 -0.65 15.71 19.07
CA ASP A 249 -2.00 16.24 18.82
C ASP A 249 -2.06 17.76 18.56
N ASP A 250 -0.92 18.46 18.44
CA ASP A 250 -0.93 19.92 18.30
C ASP A 250 -1.42 20.34 16.90
N PRO A 251 -2.59 21.00 16.77
CA PRO A 251 -3.08 21.48 15.48
C PRO A 251 -2.17 22.56 14.87
N ASP A 252 -1.32 23.20 15.69
CA ASP A 252 -0.36 24.21 15.28
C ASP A 252 1.05 23.63 14.98
N ALA A 253 1.18 22.31 14.86
CA ALA A 253 2.42 21.66 14.46
C ALA A 253 2.72 21.90 12.96
N PRO A 254 3.98 22.26 12.59
CA PRO A 254 4.40 22.36 11.19
C PRO A 254 4.33 21.04 10.41
N TRP A 255 4.45 19.91 11.11
CA TRP A 255 4.36 18.56 10.59
C TRP A 255 3.96 17.60 11.71
N THR A 256 3.37 16.45 11.37
CA THR A 256 3.08 15.37 12.32
C THR A 256 3.17 14.01 11.64
N PHE A 257 3.39 12.95 12.42
CA PHE A 257 3.36 11.58 11.92
C PHE A 257 1.96 11.20 11.46
N ALA A 258 1.89 10.31 10.48
CA ALA A 258 0.65 9.97 9.80
C ALA A 258 0.61 8.49 9.40
N VAL A 259 -0.61 8.01 9.18
CA VAL A 259 -0.85 6.71 8.56
C VAL A 259 -0.21 6.68 7.16
N VAL A 260 0.48 5.59 6.86
CA VAL A 260 1.02 5.25 5.53
C VAL A 260 -0.04 5.49 4.45
N GLY A 261 0.27 6.34 3.48
CA GLY A 261 -0.63 6.69 2.37
C GLY A 261 -1.31 8.04 2.53
N ARG A 262 -1.25 8.65 3.72
CA ARG A 262 -1.86 9.96 3.98
C ARG A 262 -0.92 11.12 3.65
N GLY A 263 0.37 10.97 3.92
CA GLY A 263 1.39 11.97 3.61
C GLY A 263 1.90 11.82 2.18
N HIS A 264 2.19 10.58 1.80
CA HIS A 264 2.73 10.24 0.49
C HIS A 264 1.82 9.24 -0.24
N PRO A 265 1.64 9.38 -1.56
CA PRO A 265 0.71 8.56 -2.30
C PRO A 265 1.23 7.12 -2.48
N ARG A 266 0.34 6.18 -2.81
CA ARG A 266 0.66 4.75 -2.92
C ARG A 266 1.79 4.47 -3.92
N GLU A 267 1.90 5.24 -5.00
CA GLU A 267 2.95 5.09 -6.00
C GLU A 267 4.35 5.32 -5.42
N TRP A 268 4.46 6.26 -4.47
CA TRP A 268 5.70 6.50 -3.75
C TRP A 268 6.03 5.29 -2.87
N TRP A 269 5.06 4.80 -2.10
CA TRP A 269 5.22 3.61 -1.25
C TRP A 269 5.59 2.37 -2.06
N ALA A 270 4.97 2.15 -3.21
CA ALA A 270 5.35 1.07 -4.12
C ALA A 270 6.81 1.17 -4.59
N SER A 271 7.30 2.39 -4.85
CA SER A 271 8.70 2.63 -5.21
C SER A 271 9.64 2.35 -4.04
N PHE A 272 9.27 2.74 -2.81
CA PHE A 272 10.03 2.49 -1.60
C PHE A 272 10.12 0.99 -1.28
N LEU A 273 8.99 0.28 -1.31
CA LEU A 273 8.93 -1.17 -1.12
C LEU A 273 9.73 -1.92 -2.19
N GLY A 274 9.65 -1.47 -3.45
CA GLY A 274 10.45 -2.00 -4.54
C GLY A 274 11.95 -1.82 -4.30
N MET A 275 12.38 -0.63 -3.86
CA MET A 275 13.77 -0.36 -3.49
C MET A 275 14.21 -1.30 -2.36
N LEU A 276 13.47 -1.38 -1.25
CA LEU A 276 13.78 -2.27 -0.13
C LEU A 276 13.92 -3.74 -0.56
N ALA A 277 13.02 -4.21 -1.44
CA ALA A 277 13.09 -5.56 -2.00
C ALA A 277 14.37 -5.80 -2.81
N THR A 278 14.81 -4.83 -3.63
CA THR A 278 16.10 -4.95 -4.35
C THR A 278 17.32 -4.93 -3.42
N ARG A 279 17.19 -4.32 -2.24
CA ARG A 279 18.22 -4.30 -1.20
C ARG A 279 18.20 -5.55 -0.31
N GLY A 280 17.26 -6.46 -0.52
CA GLY A 280 17.16 -7.73 0.22
C GLY A 280 16.57 -7.58 1.62
N VAL A 281 15.80 -6.52 1.87
CA VAL A 281 15.09 -6.35 3.15
C VAL A 281 13.96 -7.38 3.23
N GLU A 282 13.93 -8.13 4.32
CA GLU A 282 12.99 -9.23 4.48
C GLU A 282 11.62 -8.78 4.96
N THR A 283 11.58 -7.84 5.91
CA THR A 283 10.37 -7.37 6.58
C THR A 283 10.36 -5.85 6.63
N ILE A 284 9.19 -5.25 6.42
CA ILE A 284 8.90 -3.85 6.75
C ILE A 284 7.82 -3.83 7.84
N SER A 285 8.08 -3.17 8.96
CA SER A 285 7.11 -3.08 10.07
C SER A 285 6.32 -1.77 10.00
N ILE A 286 4.99 -1.83 10.04
CA ILE A 286 4.16 -0.64 10.20
C ILE A 286 4.36 -0.09 11.63
N GLU A 287 4.84 1.14 11.73
CA GLU A 287 4.93 1.88 12.99
C GLU A 287 3.86 2.96 12.99
N HIS A 288 2.77 2.74 13.73
CA HIS A 288 1.63 3.63 13.75
C HIS A 288 1.74 4.66 14.88
N GLU A 289 1.92 5.92 14.52
CA GLU A 289 1.92 7.06 15.45
C GLU A 289 1.04 8.22 14.97
N ASP A 290 0.05 7.95 14.09
CA ASP A 290 -0.90 9.00 13.70
C ASP A 290 -1.81 9.32 14.91
N PRO A 291 -1.73 10.55 15.45
CA PRO A 291 -2.52 10.97 16.62
C PRO A 291 -4.02 10.99 16.35
N THR A 292 -4.40 11.11 15.08
CA THR A 292 -5.79 11.36 14.67
C THR A 292 -6.52 10.10 14.24
N VAL A 293 -5.81 8.97 14.13
CA VAL A 293 -6.37 7.69 13.65
C VAL A 293 -6.10 6.60 14.70
N PRO A 294 -7.13 5.88 15.16
CA PRO A 294 -6.92 4.72 16.04
C PRO A 294 -6.02 3.68 15.40
N ALA A 295 -5.11 3.09 16.19
CA ALA A 295 -4.10 2.13 15.73
C ALA A 295 -4.67 0.98 14.89
N GLU A 296 -5.80 0.40 15.31
CA GLU A 296 -6.45 -0.72 14.61
C GLU A 296 -6.78 -0.37 13.15
N ARG A 297 -7.29 0.84 12.94
CA ARG A 297 -7.62 1.35 11.61
C ARG A 297 -6.36 1.78 10.86
N GLY A 298 -5.46 2.48 11.52
CA GLY A 298 -4.23 2.98 10.90
C GLY A 298 -3.33 1.87 10.38
N VAL A 299 -3.17 0.79 11.15
CA VAL A 299 -2.42 -0.41 10.73
C VAL A 299 -3.10 -1.10 9.56
N ALA A 300 -4.43 -1.24 9.56
CA ALA A 300 -5.16 -1.84 8.44
C ALA A 300 -5.06 -0.99 7.15
N ASP A 301 -5.22 0.32 7.26
CA ASP A 301 -5.08 1.26 6.15
C ASP A 301 -3.64 1.23 5.60
N ALA A 302 -2.63 1.23 6.48
CA ALA A 302 -1.22 1.12 6.09
C ALA A 302 -0.90 -0.21 5.40
N ALA A 303 -1.43 -1.33 5.93
CA ALA A 303 -1.26 -2.65 5.33
C ALA A 303 -1.86 -2.72 3.93
N HIS A 304 -3.00 -2.04 3.70
CA HIS A 304 -3.60 -1.94 2.38
C HIS A 304 -2.72 -1.18 1.38
N VAL A 305 -2.11 -0.07 1.81
CA VAL A 305 -1.18 0.71 0.97
C VAL A 305 0.09 -0.10 0.67
N ALA A 306 0.60 -0.83 1.67
CA ALA A 306 1.82 -1.63 1.56
C ALA A 306 1.64 -2.99 0.85
N ALA A 307 0.40 -3.43 0.62
CA ALA A 307 0.12 -4.67 -0.09
C ALA A 307 0.50 -4.57 -1.58
N GLU A 308 1.22 -5.58 -2.09
CA GLU A 308 1.50 -5.72 -3.52
C GLU A 308 0.19 -5.81 -4.30
N ASP A 309 -0.02 -4.87 -5.24
CA ASP A 309 -1.24 -4.82 -6.05
C ASP A 309 -1.31 -6.06 -6.94
N VAL A 310 -2.31 -6.91 -6.71
CA VAL A 310 -2.86 -7.70 -7.81
C VAL A 310 -3.71 -6.70 -8.60
N PRO A 311 -3.31 -6.31 -9.83
CA PRO A 311 -4.00 -5.27 -10.57
C PRO A 311 -5.35 -5.82 -11.02
N LEU A 312 -6.34 -5.77 -10.14
CA LEU A 312 -7.66 -6.36 -10.29
C LEU A 312 -8.66 -5.21 -10.21
N ARG A 313 -9.45 -5.01 -11.27
CA ARG A 313 -10.40 -3.91 -11.37
C ARG A 313 -11.78 -4.42 -11.71
N LEU A 314 -12.80 -3.93 -11.01
CA LEU A 314 -14.19 -4.27 -11.27
C LEU A 314 -14.66 -3.73 -12.62
N LEU A 315 -15.47 -4.52 -13.30
CA LEU A 315 -16.22 -4.14 -14.49
C LEU A 315 -17.65 -4.70 -14.45
N GLY A 316 -18.36 -4.57 -15.56
CA GLY A 316 -19.72 -5.11 -15.67
C GLY A 316 -20.72 -4.38 -14.78
N GLY A 317 -21.81 -5.05 -14.41
CA GLY A 317 -22.91 -4.41 -13.67
C GLY A 317 -22.51 -3.97 -12.26
N VAL A 318 -21.75 -4.80 -11.56
CA VAL A 318 -21.25 -4.47 -10.21
C VAL A 318 -20.25 -3.31 -10.27
N GLY A 319 -19.33 -3.32 -11.24
CA GLY A 319 -18.41 -2.20 -11.44
C GLY A 319 -19.14 -0.88 -11.69
N ILE A 320 -20.24 -0.90 -12.46
CA ILE A 320 -21.07 0.29 -12.68
C ILE A 320 -21.73 0.76 -11.38
N ALA A 321 -22.32 -0.13 -10.60
CA ALA A 321 -22.93 0.22 -9.32
C ALA A 321 -21.92 0.87 -8.35
N VAL A 322 -20.72 0.31 -8.26
CA VAL A 322 -19.62 0.83 -7.41
C VAL A 322 -19.09 2.18 -7.91
N ALA A 323 -19.13 2.43 -9.22
CA ALA A 323 -18.61 3.66 -9.82
C ALA A 323 -19.56 4.88 -9.69
N LEU A 324 -20.80 4.67 -9.28
CA LEU A 324 -21.80 5.74 -9.16
C LEU A 324 -21.69 6.45 -7.80
N PRO A 325 -21.85 7.79 -7.77
CA PRO A 325 -21.78 8.57 -6.53
C PRO A 325 -23.02 8.39 -5.63
N GLN A 326 -24.11 7.83 -6.18
CA GLN A 326 -25.38 7.62 -5.52
C GLN A 326 -25.97 6.27 -5.98
N GLU A 327 -27.01 5.82 -5.28
CA GLU A 327 -27.75 4.61 -5.66
C GLU A 327 -28.20 4.64 -7.14
N PRO A 328 -28.14 3.51 -7.86
CA PRO A 328 -28.55 3.44 -9.25
C PRO A 328 -30.02 3.82 -9.43
N LEU A 329 -30.32 4.69 -10.39
CA LEU A 329 -31.68 5.13 -10.72
C LEU A 329 -32.60 3.94 -11.08
N LEU A 330 -32.05 2.96 -11.80
CA LEU A 330 -32.73 1.74 -12.21
C LEU A 330 -32.07 0.54 -11.54
N HIS A 331 -32.66 0.08 -10.44
CA HIS A 331 -32.20 -1.10 -9.72
C HIS A 331 -32.29 -2.37 -10.57
N ARG A 332 -31.37 -3.30 -10.33
CA ARG A 332 -31.34 -4.67 -10.89
C ARG A 332 -30.64 -5.62 -9.92
N VAL A 333 -30.84 -6.91 -10.15
CA VAL A 333 -30.10 -7.98 -9.45
C VAL A 333 -28.78 -8.24 -10.17
N TYR A 334 -27.69 -8.38 -9.41
CA TYR A 334 -26.37 -8.76 -9.90
C TYR A 334 -26.15 -10.25 -9.60
N ASN A 335 -25.95 -11.04 -10.64
CA ASN A 335 -25.81 -12.51 -10.52
C ASN A 335 -24.34 -12.94 -10.60
N ASP A 336 -23.49 -12.07 -11.11
CA ASP A 336 -22.06 -12.28 -11.34
C ASP A 336 -21.27 -11.01 -11.05
N ILE A 337 -19.98 -11.23 -10.77
CA ILE A 337 -19.01 -10.17 -10.52
C ILE A 337 -17.92 -10.30 -11.57
N ASP A 338 -17.72 -9.25 -12.36
CA ASP A 338 -16.71 -9.22 -13.39
C ASP A 338 -15.52 -8.38 -12.94
N PHE A 339 -14.32 -8.90 -13.16
CA PHE A 339 -13.05 -8.21 -12.97
C PHE A 339 -12.19 -8.28 -14.23
N ILE A 340 -11.15 -7.46 -14.27
CA ILE A 340 -10.05 -7.60 -15.22
C ILE A 340 -8.72 -7.48 -14.49
N THR A 341 -7.73 -8.22 -14.98
CA THR A 341 -6.35 -8.13 -14.51
C THR A 341 -5.33 -7.97 -15.65
N ALA A 342 -4.08 -7.66 -15.30
CA ALA A 342 -2.97 -7.58 -16.24
C ALA A 342 -2.48 -8.97 -16.69
N ARG A 343 -1.82 -9.05 -17.84
CA ARG A 343 -1.24 -10.31 -18.31
C ARG A 343 -0.16 -10.80 -17.35
N GLY A 344 -0.09 -12.12 -17.16
CA GLY A 344 0.88 -12.74 -16.26
C GLY A 344 0.49 -12.71 -14.77
N LYS A 345 -0.57 -11.99 -14.40
CA LYS A 345 -1.06 -11.88 -13.01
C LYS A 345 -2.09 -12.94 -12.58
N GLY A 346 -2.31 -13.94 -13.44
CA GLY A 346 -3.27 -15.01 -13.18
C GLY A 346 -3.00 -15.80 -11.89
N PRO A 347 -1.75 -16.22 -11.59
CA PRO A 347 -1.45 -16.92 -10.34
C PRO A 347 -1.80 -16.11 -9.09
N GLU A 348 -1.46 -14.81 -9.07
CA GLU A 348 -1.75 -13.93 -7.94
C GLU A 348 -3.26 -13.69 -7.79
N VAL A 349 -4.01 -13.59 -8.89
CA VAL A 349 -5.48 -13.53 -8.87
C VAL A 349 -6.08 -14.81 -8.29
N VAL A 350 -5.55 -15.99 -8.66
CA VAL A 350 -6.03 -17.26 -8.09
C VAL A 350 -5.83 -17.27 -6.58
N GLU A 351 -4.66 -16.86 -6.10
CA GLU A 351 -4.39 -16.79 -4.65
C GLU A 351 -5.34 -15.82 -3.93
N VAL A 352 -5.63 -14.66 -4.53
CA VAL A 352 -6.59 -13.71 -3.97
C VAL A 352 -7.97 -14.36 -3.80
N PHE A 353 -8.50 -15.01 -4.83
CA PHE A 353 -9.84 -15.60 -4.78
C PHE A 353 -9.90 -16.85 -3.90
N GLU A 354 -8.85 -17.68 -3.86
CA GLU A 354 -8.78 -18.83 -2.94
C GLU A 354 -8.78 -18.38 -1.47
N ARG A 355 -8.09 -17.28 -1.12
CA ARG A 355 -8.15 -16.69 0.23
C ARG A 355 -9.51 -16.09 0.59
N LEU A 356 -10.33 -15.76 -0.41
CA LEU A 356 -11.69 -15.26 -0.24
C LEU A 356 -12.74 -16.39 -0.28
N ASP A 357 -12.32 -17.64 -0.15
CA ASP A 357 -13.15 -18.85 -0.20
C ASP A 357 -13.87 -19.07 -1.56
N TYR A 358 -13.33 -18.54 -2.65
CA TYR A 358 -13.79 -18.87 -4.00
C TYR A 358 -13.01 -20.05 -4.57
N GLU A 359 -13.74 -20.99 -5.19
CA GLU A 359 -13.15 -22.13 -5.89
C GLU A 359 -12.92 -21.80 -7.37
N GLY A 360 -11.66 -21.83 -7.84
CA GLY A 360 -11.35 -21.66 -9.26
C GLY A 360 -11.72 -22.87 -10.12
N ASP A 361 -12.27 -22.65 -11.32
CA ASP A 361 -12.50 -23.71 -12.30
C ASP A 361 -11.18 -24.24 -12.85
N ARG A 362 -10.72 -25.38 -12.31
CA ARG A 362 -9.42 -25.95 -12.67
C ARG A 362 -9.28 -26.32 -14.14
N GLN A 363 -10.35 -26.74 -14.81
CA GLN A 363 -10.29 -27.15 -16.20
C GLN A 363 -10.31 -25.92 -17.11
N PHE A 364 -11.26 -25.01 -16.88
CA PHE A 364 -11.39 -23.78 -17.65
C PHE A 364 -10.15 -22.89 -17.48
N ASN A 365 -9.71 -22.64 -16.25
CA ASN A 365 -8.58 -21.73 -15.97
C ASN A 365 -7.27 -22.26 -16.57
N ARG A 366 -7.09 -23.59 -16.66
CA ARG A 366 -5.92 -24.19 -17.31
C ARG A 366 -5.89 -23.96 -18.82
N LEU A 367 -7.05 -24.01 -19.47
CA LEU A 367 -7.17 -23.86 -20.92
C LEU A 367 -7.22 -22.37 -21.33
N ASN A 368 -7.91 -21.55 -20.55
CA ASN A 368 -8.28 -20.18 -20.90
C ASN A 368 -7.60 -19.11 -20.05
N GLY A 369 -6.82 -19.46 -19.02
CA GLY A 369 -6.27 -18.51 -18.03
C GLY A 369 -5.36 -17.41 -18.58
N HIS A 370 -4.93 -17.50 -19.84
CA HIS A 370 -4.24 -16.43 -20.55
C HIS A 370 -5.18 -15.31 -21.06
N ARG A 371 -6.51 -15.56 -21.06
CA ARG A 371 -7.58 -14.66 -21.49
C ARG A 371 -8.65 -14.45 -20.42
N ARG A 372 -9.02 -15.49 -19.67
CA ARG A 372 -10.15 -15.49 -18.74
C ARG A 372 -9.98 -16.51 -17.62
N LEU A 373 -10.35 -16.15 -16.40
CA LEU A 373 -10.40 -17.01 -15.23
C LEU A 373 -11.82 -17.02 -14.65
N LEU A 374 -12.25 -18.15 -14.13
CA LEU A 374 -13.55 -18.34 -13.48
C LEU A 374 -13.36 -18.85 -12.07
N PHE A 375 -14.18 -18.30 -11.18
CA PHE A 375 -14.25 -18.69 -9.77
C PHE A 375 -15.69 -18.77 -9.29
N TYR A 376 -15.94 -19.63 -8.31
CA TYR A 376 -17.27 -19.91 -7.77
C TYR A 376 -17.26 -19.84 -6.25
N ASP A 377 -18.16 -19.04 -5.70
CA ASP A 377 -18.56 -19.11 -4.30
C ASP A 377 -19.82 -19.98 -4.23
N ARG A 378 -19.62 -21.24 -3.83
CA ARG A 378 -20.70 -22.24 -3.73
C ARG A 378 -21.62 -22.01 -2.55
N ALA A 379 -21.16 -21.30 -1.52
CA ALA A 379 -21.96 -21.03 -0.33
C ALA A 379 -23.06 -20.01 -0.64
N ASN A 380 -22.77 -19.03 -1.48
CA ASN A 380 -23.71 -17.95 -1.82
C ASN A 380 -24.24 -18.00 -3.27
N ASP A 381 -23.90 -19.04 -4.03
CA ASP A 381 -24.29 -19.22 -5.44
C ASP A 381 -23.86 -18.02 -6.31
N ARG A 382 -22.59 -17.61 -6.18
CA ARG A 382 -22.01 -16.47 -6.91
C ARG A 382 -20.88 -16.92 -7.82
N ARG A 383 -20.82 -16.30 -9.00
CA ARG A 383 -19.75 -16.50 -9.98
C ARG A 383 -18.92 -15.24 -10.12
N VAL A 384 -17.60 -15.42 -10.15
CA VAL A 384 -16.64 -14.38 -10.50
C VAL A 384 -15.98 -14.72 -11.83
N ASP A 385 -15.89 -13.70 -12.68
CA ASP A 385 -15.22 -13.76 -13.97
C ASP A 385 -14.06 -12.76 -13.99
N VAL A 386 -12.87 -13.19 -14.40
CA VAL A 386 -11.70 -12.32 -14.48
C VAL A 386 -11.12 -12.34 -15.89
N PHE A 387 -11.28 -11.24 -16.62
CA PHE A 387 -10.62 -11.01 -17.91
C PHE A 387 -9.12 -10.77 -17.72
N VAL A 388 -8.29 -11.12 -18.71
CA VAL A 388 -6.83 -10.98 -18.64
C VAL A 388 -6.30 -10.12 -19.80
N GLY A 389 -5.81 -8.92 -19.47
CA GLY A 389 -5.14 -7.94 -20.34
C GLY A 389 -6.04 -7.16 -21.31
N LYS A 390 -7.07 -7.78 -21.87
CA LYS A 390 -8.01 -7.10 -22.77
C LYS A 390 -9.44 -7.53 -22.47
N PHE A 391 -10.38 -6.64 -22.76
CA PHE A 391 -11.79 -7.00 -22.76
C PHE A 391 -12.15 -7.59 -24.13
N GLU A 392 -12.79 -8.76 -24.13
CA GLU A 392 -13.11 -9.51 -25.34
C GLU A 392 -14.51 -10.15 -25.19
N MET A 393 -15.49 -9.55 -25.84
CA MET A 393 -16.88 -10.01 -25.93
C MET A 393 -17.37 -9.87 -27.38
N CYS A 394 -18.45 -9.13 -27.66
CA CYS A 394 -18.86 -8.86 -29.04
C CYS A 394 -17.84 -8.01 -29.80
N HIS A 395 -17.07 -7.19 -29.07
CA HIS A 395 -15.96 -6.38 -29.57
C HIS A 395 -14.78 -6.48 -28.60
N THR A 396 -13.58 -6.21 -29.12
CA THR A 396 -12.34 -6.24 -28.36
C THR A 396 -11.64 -4.89 -28.36
N TRP A 397 -11.16 -4.45 -27.20
CA TRP A 397 -10.24 -3.32 -27.09
C TRP A 397 -9.23 -3.52 -25.95
N PRO A 398 -8.02 -2.94 -26.05
CA PRO A 398 -7.00 -3.08 -25.00
C PRO A 398 -7.43 -2.29 -23.76
N LEU A 399 -7.25 -2.90 -22.58
CA LEU A 399 -7.63 -2.30 -21.31
C LEU A 399 -6.52 -2.31 -20.25
N GLU A 400 -5.52 -3.18 -20.42
CA GLU A 400 -4.39 -3.36 -19.50
C GLU A 400 -3.70 -2.05 -19.10
N GLN A 401 -3.47 -1.15 -20.06
CA GLN A 401 -2.80 0.13 -19.82
C GLN A 401 -3.65 1.13 -19.02
N ARG A 402 -4.94 0.84 -18.84
CA ARG A 402 -5.92 1.69 -18.15
C ARG A 402 -6.32 1.13 -16.77
N LEU A 403 -5.73 0.02 -16.34
CA LEU A 403 -6.00 -0.57 -15.01
C LEU A 403 -5.51 0.32 -13.86
N ALA A 404 -4.47 1.14 -14.09
CA ALA A 404 -3.93 2.05 -13.10
C ALA A 404 -4.65 3.41 -13.06
N THR A 405 -5.61 3.66 -13.97
CA THR A 405 -6.31 4.96 -14.05
C THR A 405 -7.28 5.16 -12.90
N THR A 406 -7.83 4.09 -12.33
CA THR A 406 -8.82 4.14 -11.25
C THR A 406 -8.58 3.01 -10.24
N ASP A 407 -8.92 3.24 -8.96
CA ASP A 407 -8.56 2.31 -7.87
C ASP A 407 -9.43 1.04 -7.84
N ARG A 408 -10.76 1.18 -7.96
CA ARG A 408 -11.71 0.08 -7.72
C ARG A 408 -12.28 -0.54 -8.98
N THR A 409 -12.57 0.29 -9.98
CA THR A 409 -13.19 -0.13 -11.25
C THR A 409 -12.22 0.15 -12.39
N ILE A 410 -12.59 -0.24 -13.60
CA ILE A 410 -12.01 0.35 -14.82
C ILE A 410 -12.60 1.75 -15.05
N PRO A 411 -12.01 2.60 -15.92
CA PRO A 411 -12.53 3.95 -16.18
C PRO A 411 -13.99 3.95 -16.66
N LEU A 412 -14.70 5.05 -16.39
CA LEU A 412 -16.14 5.15 -16.68
C LEU A 412 -16.47 4.97 -18.17
N ALA A 413 -15.61 5.47 -19.06
CA ALA A 413 -15.75 5.29 -20.50
C ALA A 413 -15.71 3.81 -20.91
N ASP A 414 -14.82 3.04 -20.29
CA ASP A 414 -14.69 1.61 -20.52
C ASP A 414 -15.87 0.83 -19.94
N LEU A 415 -16.33 1.17 -18.72
CA LEU A 415 -17.55 0.60 -18.15
C LEU A 415 -18.75 0.81 -19.08
N LEU A 416 -18.93 2.02 -19.61
CA LEU A 416 -20.00 2.31 -20.57
C LEU A 416 -19.87 1.45 -21.84
N LEU A 417 -18.65 1.33 -22.37
CA LEU A 417 -18.37 0.53 -23.56
C LEU A 417 -18.67 -0.95 -23.35
N THR A 418 -18.44 -1.52 -22.16
CA THR A 418 -18.80 -2.92 -21.88
C THR A 418 -20.27 -3.24 -22.16
N LYS A 419 -21.15 -2.23 -22.05
CA LYS A 419 -22.59 -2.34 -22.28
C LYS A 419 -22.99 -1.90 -23.69
N LEU A 420 -22.43 -0.80 -24.19
CA LEU A 420 -22.72 -0.32 -25.54
C LEU A 420 -22.22 -1.28 -26.64
N GLN A 421 -21.23 -2.12 -26.36
CA GLN A 421 -20.71 -3.10 -27.32
C GLN A 421 -21.58 -4.36 -27.48
N VAL A 422 -22.59 -4.60 -26.66
CA VAL A 422 -23.38 -5.85 -26.68
C VAL A 422 -24.30 -5.90 -27.91
N PHE A 423 -24.04 -6.79 -28.88
CA PHE A 423 -24.88 -6.88 -30.09
C PHE A 423 -26.35 -7.24 -29.79
N ALA A 424 -26.55 -8.27 -28.96
CA ALA A 424 -27.85 -8.71 -28.48
C ALA A 424 -28.17 -8.09 -27.11
N ILE A 425 -28.26 -6.75 -27.08
CA ILE A 425 -28.47 -5.99 -25.84
C ILE A 425 -29.75 -6.43 -25.11
N ASN A 426 -29.67 -6.60 -23.79
CA ASN A 426 -30.80 -6.96 -22.93
C ASN A 426 -31.21 -5.81 -21.99
N ASP A 427 -32.27 -6.02 -21.20
CA ASP A 427 -32.79 -5.01 -20.24
C ASP A 427 -31.74 -4.62 -19.19
N LYS A 428 -30.93 -5.58 -18.71
CA LYS A 428 -29.90 -5.32 -17.70
C LYS A 428 -28.81 -4.40 -18.24
N ASP A 429 -28.40 -4.58 -19.50
CA ASP A 429 -27.42 -3.71 -20.17
C ASP A 429 -27.97 -2.31 -20.40
N GLN A 430 -29.25 -2.20 -20.78
CA GLN A 430 -29.90 -0.91 -20.97
C GLN A 430 -30.03 -0.13 -19.65
N ARG A 431 -30.39 -0.79 -18.55
CA ARG A 431 -30.40 -0.17 -17.20
C ARG A 431 -29.02 0.35 -16.82
N ASP A 432 -27.97 -0.43 -17.05
CA ASP A 432 -26.59 -0.04 -16.75
C ASP A 432 -26.16 1.20 -17.55
N ILE A 433 -26.47 1.25 -18.85
CA ILE A 433 -26.21 2.43 -19.69
C ILE A 433 -26.93 3.65 -19.12
N VAL A 434 -28.23 3.54 -18.83
CA VAL A 434 -29.04 4.63 -18.27
C VAL A 434 -28.48 5.11 -16.93
N ASN A 435 -28.15 4.19 -16.02
CA ASN A 435 -27.59 4.52 -14.72
C ASN A 435 -26.27 5.26 -14.84
N LEU A 436 -25.36 4.79 -15.69
CA LEU A 436 -24.05 5.41 -15.86
C LEU A 436 -24.15 6.81 -16.47
N VAL A 437 -24.86 6.95 -17.60
CA VAL A 437 -25.02 8.26 -18.24
C VAL A 437 -25.90 9.20 -17.43
N HIS A 438 -26.76 8.72 -16.53
CA HIS A 438 -27.49 9.57 -15.60
C HIS A 438 -26.60 10.04 -14.44
N GLY A 439 -25.86 9.12 -13.82
CA GLY A 439 -25.10 9.40 -12.60
C GLY A 439 -23.75 10.09 -12.83
N ARG A 440 -23.21 10.04 -14.05
CA ARG A 440 -21.90 10.63 -14.40
C ARG A 440 -21.99 11.52 -15.65
N PRO A 441 -21.41 12.74 -15.63
CA PRO A 441 -21.36 13.58 -16.82
C PRO A 441 -20.41 13.00 -17.88
N LEU A 442 -20.57 13.44 -19.13
CA LEU A 442 -19.55 13.24 -20.17
C LEU A 442 -18.43 14.27 -19.97
N ALA A 443 -17.20 13.84 -20.23
CA ALA A 443 -15.99 14.65 -20.10
C ALA A 443 -15.03 14.38 -21.27
N ASP A 444 -13.96 15.17 -21.34
CA ASP A 444 -12.89 15.09 -22.36
C ASP A 444 -11.66 14.29 -21.83
N GLY A 445 -11.82 13.59 -20.70
CA GLY A 445 -10.81 12.80 -20.01
C GLY A 445 -11.43 11.97 -18.87
N ASP A 446 -10.63 11.12 -18.23
CA ASP A 446 -11.10 10.15 -17.23
C ASP A 446 -11.32 10.74 -15.81
N ASP A 447 -10.78 11.93 -15.52
CA ASP A 447 -10.78 12.52 -14.17
C ASP A 447 -12.17 13.02 -13.72
N ASP A 448 -12.91 13.65 -14.63
CA ASP A 448 -14.13 14.41 -14.31
C ASP A 448 -15.44 13.72 -14.75
N GLY A 449 -15.37 12.56 -15.41
CA GLY A 449 -16.55 11.89 -15.94
C GLY A 449 -16.28 10.76 -16.94
N ILE A 450 -17.27 10.48 -17.78
CA ILE A 450 -17.16 9.51 -18.86
C ILE A 450 -16.38 10.16 -20.00
N ASP A 451 -15.13 9.75 -20.25
CA ASP A 451 -14.33 10.20 -21.39
C ASP A 451 -15.00 9.82 -22.72
N ALA A 452 -15.79 10.75 -23.25
CA ALA A 452 -16.54 10.54 -24.48
C ALA A 452 -15.65 10.61 -25.72
N ASP A 453 -14.52 11.31 -25.64
CA ASP A 453 -13.58 11.44 -26.73
C ASP A 453 -12.78 10.14 -26.92
N TYR A 454 -12.46 9.43 -25.83
CA TYR A 454 -11.90 8.08 -25.88
C TYR A 454 -12.84 7.10 -26.59
N ILE A 455 -14.13 7.08 -26.21
CA ILE A 455 -15.15 6.25 -26.87
C ILE A 455 -15.24 6.59 -28.37
N ALA A 456 -15.24 7.89 -28.70
CA ALA A 456 -15.32 8.36 -30.08
C ALA A 456 -14.10 7.90 -30.91
N ARG A 457 -12.89 8.00 -30.36
CA ARG A 457 -11.65 7.52 -31.01
C ARG A 457 -11.68 6.02 -31.29
N LEU A 458 -12.12 5.21 -30.31
CA LEU A 458 -12.27 3.76 -30.50
C LEU A 458 -13.28 3.44 -31.61
N CYS A 459 -14.44 4.08 -31.61
CA CYS A 459 -15.45 3.92 -32.65
C CYS A 459 -14.96 4.41 -34.02
N ALA A 460 -14.13 5.45 -34.09
CA ALA A 460 -13.57 5.94 -35.34
C ALA A 460 -12.49 5.02 -35.94
N ALA A 461 -11.85 4.21 -35.10
CA ALA A 461 -10.89 3.19 -35.51
C ALA A 461 -11.59 1.91 -36.02
N ASP A 462 -12.74 1.53 -35.43
CA ASP A 462 -13.43 0.27 -35.72
C ASP A 462 -14.90 0.45 -36.12
N TRP A 463 -15.25 0.04 -37.34
CA TRP A 463 -16.61 0.15 -37.87
C TRP A 463 -17.61 -0.78 -37.18
N GLY A 464 -17.20 -1.98 -36.78
CA GLY A 464 -18.07 -2.93 -36.09
C GLY A 464 -18.44 -2.43 -34.70
N LEU A 465 -17.45 -1.93 -33.96
CA LEU A 465 -17.67 -1.32 -32.65
C LEU A 465 -18.56 -0.09 -32.78
N TRP A 466 -18.23 0.83 -33.70
CA TRP A 466 -19.06 1.99 -34.00
C TRP A 466 -20.50 1.60 -34.32
N ARG A 467 -20.71 0.57 -35.15
CA ARG A 467 -22.05 0.18 -35.56
C ARG A 467 -22.88 -0.31 -34.37
N THR A 468 -22.25 -1.07 -33.48
CA THR A 468 -22.92 -1.66 -32.32
C THR A 468 -23.19 -0.61 -31.25
N VAL A 469 -22.20 0.22 -30.93
CA VAL A 469 -22.32 1.33 -29.97
C VAL A 469 -23.44 2.28 -30.38
N THR A 470 -23.44 2.73 -31.64
CA THR A 470 -24.42 3.70 -32.14
C THR A 470 -25.83 3.11 -32.22
N MET A 471 -25.95 1.83 -32.61
CA MET A 471 -27.21 1.09 -32.54
C MET A 471 -27.73 1.00 -31.09
N ASN A 472 -26.87 0.75 -30.11
CA ASN A 472 -27.28 0.60 -28.72
C ASN A 472 -27.60 1.92 -28.03
N ILE A 473 -27.00 3.04 -28.44
CA ILE A 473 -27.45 4.38 -28.06
C ILE A 473 -28.93 4.57 -28.45
N GLU A 474 -29.28 4.29 -29.71
CA GLU A 474 -30.66 4.45 -30.20
C GLU A 474 -31.64 3.46 -29.54
N ARG A 475 -31.22 2.20 -29.35
CA ARG A 475 -32.06 1.21 -28.66
C ARG A 475 -32.31 1.58 -27.20
N THR A 476 -31.31 2.12 -26.51
CA THR A 476 -31.45 2.57 -25.13
C THR A 476 -32.39 3.77 -25.06
N ARG A 477 -32.20 4.75 -25.95
CA ARG A 477 -33.11 5.89 -26.10
C ARG A 477 -34.56 5.45 -26.34
N GLY A 478 -34.80 4.53 -27.27
CA GLY A 478 -36.13 4.01 -27.56
C GLY A 478 -36.74 3.14 -26.45
N ALA A 479 -35.93 2.70 -25.48
CA ALA A 479 -36.39 1.92 -24.33
C ALA A 479 -36.74 2.77 -23.10
N LEU A 480 -36.36 4.06 -23.05
CA LEU A 480 -36.57 4.92 -21.88
C LEU A 480 -38.01 4.98 -21.40
N ALA A 481 -38.97 4.98 -22.33
CA ALA A 481 -40.40 5.00 -22.01
C ALA A 481 -40.87 3.80 -21.16
N ARG A 482 -40.11 2.69 -21.14
CA ARG A 482 -40.42 1.49 -20.34
C ARG A 482 -40.01 1.62 -18.88
N TYR A 483 -39.14 2.59 -18.56
CA TYR A 483 -38.57 2.76 -17.22
C TYR A 483 -39.31 3.80 -16.38
N GLU A 484 -40.34 4.45 -16.93
CA GLU A 484 -41.20 5.41 -16.21
C GLU A 484 -40.41 6.48 -15.43
N LEU A 485 -39.32 6.97 -16.05
CA LEU A 485 -38.48 8.02 -15.46
C LEU A 485 -39.25 9.33 -15.31
N SER A 486 -38.85 10.15 -14.32
CA SER A 486 -39.33 11.53 -14.28
C SER A 486 -38.85 12.30 -15.52
N PRO A 487 -39.60 13.31 -15.99
CA PRO A 487 -39.20 14.11 -17.15
C PRO A 487 -37.80 14.72 -17.02
N GLU A 488 -37.38 15.05 -15.79
CA GLU A 488 -36.06 15.59 -15.49
C GLU A 488 -34.95 14.55 -15.69
N HIS A 489 -35.09 13.35 -15.12
CA HIS A 489 -34.11 12.27 -15.28
C HIS A 489 -34.03 11.80 -16.74
N GLU A 490 -35.17 11.69 -17.42
CA GLU A 490 -35.21 11.32 -18.83
C GLU A 490 -34.47 12.35 -19.70
N ALA A 491 -34.67 13.65 -19.44
CA ALA A 491 -33.99 14.71 -20.19
C ALA A 491 -32.46 14.66 -20.03
N ILE A 492 -31.95 14.37 -18.83
CA ILE A 492 -30.50 14.22 -18.58
C ILE A 492 -29.94 13.06 -19.41
N VAL A 493 -30.60 11.90 -19.36
CA VAL A 493 -30.16 10.69 -20.08
C VAL A 493 -30.18 10.93 -21.59
N VAL A 494 -31.27 11.48 -22.13
CA VAL A 494 -31.39 11.79 -23.55
C VAL A 494 -30.31 12.78 -23.99
N ALA A 495 -30.10 13.87 -23.24
CA ALA A 495 -29.10 14.88 -23.59
C ALA A 495 -27.69 14.31 -23.66
N ARG A 496 -27.31 13.43 -22.71
CA ARG A 496 -25.99 12.80 -22.69
C ARG A 496 -25.83 11.72 -23.76
N LEU A 497 -26.87 10.94 -24.04
CA LEU A 497 -26.86 10.00 -25.17
C LEU A 497 -26.70 10.73 -26.51
N ASP A 498 -27.40 11.85 -26.70
CA ASP A 498 -27.30 12.68 -27.92
C ASP A 498 -25.92 13.36 -28.03
N ASP A 499 -25.32 13.84 -26.93
CA ASP A 499 -23.94 14.37 -26.92
C ASP A 499 -22.92 13.29 -27.28
N LEU A 500 -22.99 12.12 -26.63
CA LEU A 500 -22.12 10.98 -26.95
C LEU A 500 -22.23 10.59 -28.43
N ARG A 501 -23.45 10.50 -28.95
CA ARG A 501 -23.73 10.21 -30.36
C ARG A 501 -23.07 11.23 -31.28
N ARG A 502 -23.22 12.52 -30.97
CA ARG A 502 -22.64 13.63 -31.74
C ARG A 502 -21.11 13.58 -31.76
N ARG A 503 -20.47 13.33 -30.61
CA ARG A 503 -19.00 13.19 -30.53
C ARG A 503 -18.49 12.01 -31.34
N ILE A 504 -19.15 10.85 -31.23
CA ILE A 504 -18.83 9.66 -32.03
C ILE A 504 -18.94 9.94 -33.53
N ASP A 505 -19.99 10.65 -33.98
CA ASP A 505 -20.16 10.97 -35.39
C ASP A 505 -19.13 12.00 -35.90
N GLY A 506 -18.79 12.99 -35.07
CA GLY A 506 -17.82 14.04 -35.38
C GLY A 506 -16.37 13.55 -35.50
N GLU A 507 -16.01 12.45 -34.83
CA GLU A 507 -14.63 11.96 -34.82
C GLU A 507 -14.15 11.47 -36.20
N PRO A 508 -12.98 11.91 -36.71
CA PRO A 508 -12.48 11.52 -38.02
C PRO A 508 -12.24 10.00 -38.18
N LYS A 509 -12.96 9.38 -39.13
CA LYS A 509 -12.90 7.92 -39.34
C LYS A 509 -11.61 7.46 -40.03
N SER A 510 -11.04 6.36 -39.53
CA SER A 510 -9.82 5.75 -40.09
C SER A 510 -10.03 5.18 -41.50
N THR A 511 -8.95 4.95 -42.24
CA THR A 511 -9.02 4.31 -43.57
C THR A 511 -9.59 2.89 -43.49
N LYS A 512 -9.18 2.11 -42.47
CA LYS A 512 -9.71 0.75 -42.20
C LYS A 512 -11.22 0.80 -41.97
N TRP A 513 -11.68 1.75 -41.15
CA TRP A 513 -13.09 1.97 -40.88
C TRP A 513 -13.86 2.26 -42.17
N LYS A 514 -13.39 3.18 -43.02
CA LYS A 514 -14.06 3.56 -44.28
C LYS A 514 -14.18 2.39 -45.26
N LEU A 515 -13.16 1.52 -45.31
CA LEU A 515 -13.21 0.30 -46.11
C LEU A 515 -14.25 -0.69 -45.57
N ARG A 516 -14.26 -0.94 -44.24
CA ARG A 516 -15.24 -1.83 -43.60
C ARG A 516 -16.68 -1.30 -43.73
N ALA A 517 -16.86 0.02 -43.72
CA ALA A 517 -18.15 0.68 -43.92
C ALA A 517 -18.75 0.42 -45.30
N ARG A 518 -17.93 0.33 -46.36
CA ARG A 518 -18.40 -0.02 -47.71
C ARG A 518 -18.97 -1.43 -47.77
N VAL A 519 -18.41 -2.37 -47.00
CA VAL A 519 -18.97 -3.72 -46.85
C VAL A 519 -20.29 -3.66 -46.10
N GLY A 520 -20.34 -2.90 -45.00
CA GLY A 520 -21.55 -2.70 -44.20
C GLY A 520 -21.99 -3.97 -43.48
N GLU A 521 -23.27 -4.10 -43.19
CA GLU A 521 -23.85 -5.21 -42.43
C GLU A 521 -23.91 -6.55 -43.20
N ARG A 522 -23.43 -6.58 -44.46
CA ARG A 522 -23.40 -7.78 -45.31
C ARG A 522 -22.47 -8.88 -44.81
N VAL A 523 -21.54 -8.54 -43.93
CA VAL A 523 -20.65 -9.46 -43.24
C VAL A 523 -20.82 -9.21 -41.75
N GLN A 524 -20.82 -10.28 -40.96
CA GLN A 524 -20.84 -10.19 -39.50
C GLN A 524 -19.73 -9.24 -39.01
N TRP A 525 -20.04 -8.45 -37.98
CA TRP A 525 -19.15 -7.39 -37.48
C TRP A 525 -18.93 -7.47 -35.97
N TYR A 526 -19.45 -8.51 -35.34
CA TYR A 526 -19.37 -8.78 -33.91
C TYR A 526 -19.00 -10.24 -33.71
N GLU A 527 -18.45 -10.55 -32.55
CA GLU A 527 -18.20 -11.91 -32.09
C GLU A 527 -19.36 -12.37 -31.18
N GLU A 528 -19.69 -13.66 -31.22
CA GLU A 528 -20.62 -14.24 -30.26
C GLU A 528 -19.81 -14.60 -29.01
N PRO A 529 -20.19 -14.11 -27.81
CA PRO A 529 -19.49 -14.49 -26.58
C PRO A 529 -19.54 -16.00 -26.40
N GLU A 530 -18.41 -16.61 -26.02
CA GLU A 530 -18.40 -18.03 -25.66
C GLU A 530 -19.38 -18.27 -24.50
N GLU A 531 -20.42 -19.08 -24.73
CA GLU A 531 -21.31 -19.54 -23.68
C GLU A 531 -20.52 -20.45 -22.74
N VAL A 532 -20.11 -19.89 -21.60
CA VAL A 532 -19.60 -20.68 -20.49
C VAL A 532 -20.81 -21.26 -19.75
N GLY A 533 -21.22 -22.45 -20.18
CA GLY A 533 -22.32 -23.23 -19.61
C GLY A 533 -21.98 -23.90 -18.28
#